data_AF-A0A520JNF9-F1
#
_entry.id   AF-A0A520JNF9-F1
#
_cell.length_a   1.000
_cell.length_b   1.000
_cell.length_c   1.000
_cell.angle_alpha   90.00
_cell.angle_beta   90.00
_cell.angle_gamma   90.00
#
_symmetry.space_group_name_H-M   'P 1'
#
loop_
_entity.id
_entity.type
_entity.pdbx_description
1 polymer ?
#
loop_
_entity_poly.entity_id
_entity_poly.type
_entity_poly.pdbx_seq_one_letter_code
_entity_poly.pdbx_strand_id
1 'polypeptide(L)'
;MTGGRIDQLTEAQRACLRLVLSHHNSKEIAAIVGVSPSAIDKRIERAIQILGVGSRFEAARRLQDHEGPAGHHPAHAYAHDPAAAGAVPAYAGAATYERLPSEPIDVPTTPSGTADDRASGPWGLGHRFFGTLPTDGIEGVARNRSSKGTRLVKLIGLTVMIAIASMAVVNIAMTLTSLLRVNRTAAAPLSSAAPAVPNGGKHTMLKERRRATDAVTADFLKAEAAVDAAAQLAATCVSTLLQQRVAANLPVSTGTAALQMVAEASMDIIKARQRFVEAHSALIEVRRDIGLGQFYGYGDVSECPPNEGALRDAPRLSAVA
;
A
#
# COMPACT_ATOMS: atom_id res chain seq x y z
N MET A 1 32.64 4.99 27.78
CA MET A 1 31.47 5.38 28.61
C MET A 1 30.15 4.80 28.07
N THR A 2 30.15 3.57 27.54
CA THR A 2 28.97 2.93 26.91
C THR A 2 28.17 2.05 27.88
N GLY A 3 28.74 1.61 29.00
CA GLY A 3 28.07 0.76 29.99
C GLY A 3 26.81 1.40 30.59
N GLY A 4 26.87 2.69 30.94
CA GLY A 4 25.72 3.40 31.51
C GLY A 4 24.51 3.55 30.57
N ARG A 5 24.65 3.35 29.26
CA ARG A 5 23.52 3.27 28.31
C ARG A 5 22.93 1.86 28.24
N ILE A 6 23.75 0.83 28.46
CA ILE A 6 23.30 -0.57 28.49
C ILE A 6 22.50 -0.85 29.77
N ASP A 7 22.80 -0.15 30.86
CA ASP A 7 22.04 -0.18 32.12
C ASP A 7 20.64 0.43 32.03
N GLN A 8 20.39 1.28 31.03
CA GLN A 8 19.08 1.86 30.77
C GLN A 8 18.15 0.91 29.99
N LEU A 9 18.67 -0.22 29.51
CA LEU A 9 17.86 -1.24 28.84
C LEU A 9 17.09 -2.05 29.87
N THR A 10 15.78 -2.16 29.67
CA THR A 10 14.93 -3.06 30.44
C THR A 10 15.30 -4.53 30.20
N GLU A 11 15.06 -5.40 31.18
CA GLU A 11 15.36 -6.83 31.04
C GLU A 11 14.61 -7.47 29.85
N ALA A 12 13.40 -6.99 29.56
CA ALA A 12 12.64 -7.42 28.39
C ALA A 12 13.31 -7.03 27.05
N GLN A 13 14.01 -5.88 27.00
CA GLN A 13 14.80 -5.48 25.83
C GLN A 13 16.09 -6.28 25.72
N ARG A 14 16.77 -6.53 26.85
CA ARG A 14 17.97 -7.38 26.90
C ARG A 14 17.67 -8.80 26.43
N ALA A 15 16.59 -9.41 26.91
CA ALA A 15 16.15 -10.73 26.47
C ALA A 15 15.88 -10.79 24.95
N CYS A 16 15.25 -9.74 24.37
CA CYS A 16 15.05 -9.66 22.92
C CYS A 16 16.39 -9.54 22.16
N LEU A 17 17.33 -8.74 22.65
CA LEU A 17 18.65 -8.58 22.04
C LEU A 17 19.51 -9.85 22.14
N ARG A 18 19.40 -10.64 23.22
CA ARG A 18 20.04 -11.96 23.35
C ARG A 18 19.54 -12.92 22.26
N LEU A 19 18.23 -12.94 21.98
CA LEU A 19 17.66 -13.77 20.92
C LEU A 19 18.05 -13.30 19.50
N VAL A 20 18.25 -12.00 19.31
CA VAL A 20 18.77 -11.44 18.04
C VAL A 20 20.20 -11.93 17.79
N LEU A 21 21.02 -12.05 18.84
CA LEU A 21 22.38 -12.59 18.72
C LEU A 21 22.38 -14.09 18.38
N SER A 22 21.40 -14.84 18.87
CA SER A 22 21.14 -16.24 18.47
C SER A 22 20.54 -16.39 17.07
N HIS A 23 20.58 -15.33 16.24
CA HIS A 23 20.09 -15.30 14.86
C HIS A 23 18.57 -15.51 14.66
N HIS A 24 17.74 -15.29 15.69
CA HIS A 24 16.29 -15.36 15.52
C HIS A 24 15.69 -14.14 14.81
N ASN A 25 14.66 -14.38 13.98
CA ASN A 25 13.89 -13.32 13.35
C ASN A 25 12.80 -12.77 14.30
N SER A 26 12.33 -11.54 14.10
CA SER A 26 11.29 -10.89 14.95
C SER A 26 10.01 -11.71 15.09
N LYS A 27 9.66 -12.52 14.08
CA LYS A 27 8.52 -13.46 14.12
C LYS A 27 8.77 -14.67 15.03
N GLU A 28 9.99 -15.17 15.07
CA GLU A 28 10.39 -16.31 15.90
C GLU A 28 10.54 -15.86 17.36
N ILE A 29 11.17 -14.70 17.59
CA ILE A 29 11.26 -14.06 18.91
C ILE A 29 9.87 -13.82 19.48
N ALA A 30 8.93 -13.35 18.66
CA ALA A 30 7.53 -13.16 19.04
C ALA A 30 6.86 -14.47 19.49
N ALA A 31 7.14 -15.58 18.81
CA ALA A 31 6.63 -16.90 19.18
C ALA A 31 7.21 -17.40 20.51
N ILE A 32 8.51 -17.16 20.74
CA ILE A 32 9.21 -17.57 21.98
C ILE A 32 8.75 -16.73 23.18
N VAL A 33 8.60 -15.42 23.02
CA VAL A 33 8.27 -14.49 24.11
C VAL A 33 6.75 -14.34 24.32
N GLY A 34 5.92 -14.83 23.39
CA GLY A 34 4.46 -14.76 23.48
C GLY A 34 3.88 -13.36 23.22
N VAL A 35 4.55 -12.55 22.40
CA VAL A 35 4.15 -11.16 22.07
C VAL A 35 3.98 -11.00 20.56
N SER A 36 3.35 -9.92 20.09
CA SER A 36 3.23 -9.68 18.65
C SER A 36 4.59 -9.30 18.01
N PRO A 37 4.86 -9.68 16.74
CA PRO A 37 6.11 -9.33 16.06
C PRO A 37 6.41 -7.82 16.06
N SER A 38 5.39 -6.99 15.83
CA SER A 38 5.51 -5.52 15.88
C SER A 38 5.88 -4.99 17.28
N ALA A 39 5.49 -5.67 18.36
CA ALA A 39 5.90 -5.29 19.71
C ALA A 39 7.39 -5.60 19.96
N ILE A 40 7.91 -6.70 19.39
CA ILE A 40 9.33 -7.04 19.43
C ILE A 40 10.14 -6.01 18.64
N ASP A 41 9.71 -5.66 17.43
CA ASP A 41 10.39 -4.66 16.59
C ASP A 41 10.51 -3.32 17.33
N LYS A 42 9.42 -2.84 17.95
CA LYS A 42 9.43 -1.62 18.77
C LYS A 42 10.35 -1.69 19.98
N ARG A 43 10.46 -2.86 20.62
CA ARG A 43 11.37 -3.06 21.77
C ARG A 43 12.83 -3.00 21.32
N ILE A 44 13.15 -3.62 20.20
CA ILE A 44 14.49 -3.60 19.59
C ILE A 44 14.84 -2.18 19.11
N GLU A 45 13.91 -1.49 18.46
CA GLU A 45 14.10 -0.11 17.98
C GLU A 45 14.39 0.85 19.14
N ARG A 46 13.64 0.77 20.24
CA ARG A 46 13.95 1.55 21.45
C ARG A 46 15.30 1.18 22.05
N ALA A 47 15.67 -0.09 22.04
CA ALA A 47 16.98 -0.51 22.53
C ALA A 47 18.13 0.05 21.67
N ILE A 48 17.95 0.08 20.34
CA ILE A 48 18.88 0.71 19.39
C ILE A 48 19.02 2.21 19.68
N GLN A 49 17.91 2.92 19.92
CA GLN A 49 17.91 4.35 20.26
C GLN A 49 18.63 4.63 21.58
N ILE A 50 18.38 3.84 22.63
CA ILE A 50 19.05 3.97 23.94
C ILE A 50 20.57 3.75 23.80
N LEU A 51 20.98 2.76 23.00
CA LEU A 51 22.39 2.45 22.79
C LEU A 51 23.09 3.38 21.78
N GLY A 52 22.33 4.14 20.98
CA GLY A 52 22.85 5.01 19.92
C GLY A 52 23.63 4.24 18.86
N VAL A 53 23.09 3.10 18.42
CA VAL A 53 23.68 2.20 17.40
C VAL A 53 22.90 2.25 16.10
N GLY A 54 23.52 1.84 14.99
CA GLY A 54 22.86 1.85 13.68
C GLY A 54 22.10 0.56 13.35
N SER A 55 22.29 -0.51 14.12
CA SER A 55 21.77 -1.84 13.79
C SER A 55 21.37 -2.65 15.03
N ARG A 56 20.35 -3.50 14.87
CA ARG A 56 19.92 -4.49 15.89
C ARG A 56 21.01 -5.48 16.28
N PHE A 57 21.89 -5.84 15.32
CA PHE A 57 23.00 -6.75 15.58
C PHE A 57 24.14 -6.05 16.31
N GLU A 58 24.36 -4.76 16.01
CA GLU A 58 25.32 -3.93 16.74
C GLU A 58 24.85 -3.69 18.19
N ALA A 59 23.54 -3.46 18.40
CA ALA A 59 22.92 -3.39 19.71
C ALA A 59 23.15 -4.68 20.53
N ALA A 60 22.91 -5.83 19.91
CA ALA A 60 23.08 -7.14 20.54
C ALA A 60 24.54 -7.44 20.89
N ARG A 61 25.48 -7.08 19.99
CA ARG A 61 26.92 -7.24 20.25
C ARG A 61 27.39 -6.35 21.41
N ARG A 62 26.99 -5.08 21.44
CA ARG A 62 27.32 -4.18 22.57
C ARG A 62 26.75 -4.66 23.89
N LEU A 63 25.55 -5.26 23.88
CA LEU A 63 24.98 -5.88 25.07
C LEU A 63 25.82 -7.09 25.51
N GLN A 64 26.22 -7.97 24.59
CA GLN A 64 27.07 -9.13 24.89
C GLN A 64 28.44 -8.74 25.44
N ASP A 65 29.08 -7.72 24.87
CA ASP A 65 30.37 -7.21 25.33
C ASP A 65 30.29 -6.66 26.77
N HIS A 66 29.10 -6.26 27.21
CA HIS A 66 28.81 -5.77 28.56
C HIS A 66 28.32 -6.86 29.53
N GLU A 67 27.67 -7.91 29.01
CA GLU A 67 27.15 -9.04 29.79
C GLU A 67 28.18 -10.19 29.97
N GLY A 68 29.23 -10.25 29.15
CA GLY A 68 30.31 -11.22 29.32
C GLY A 68 31.27 -10.89 30.48
N PRO A 69 32.15 -11.82 30.88
CA PRO A 69 31.90 -13.08 31.56
C PRO A 69 31.67 -12.90 33.09
N ALA A 70 30.82 -11.96 33.50
CA ALA A 70 30.47 -11.77 34.92
C ALA A 70 29.01 -11.36 35.08
N GLY A 71 28.08 -12.33 35.02
CA GLY A 71 26.68 -12.05 35.35
C GLY A 71 25.66 -13.03 34.78
N HIS A 72 25.91 -14.34 34.86
CA HIS A 72 24.89 -15.34 34.60
C HIS A 72 23.96 -15.44 35.82
N HIS A 73 22.69 -15.02 35.69
CA HIS A 73 21.61 -15.51 36.54
C HIS A 73 20.35 -15.78 35.70
N PRO A 74 19.60 -16.86 36.02
CA PRO A 74 19.01 -17.70 35.00
C PRO A 74 17.52 -17.42 34.77
N ALA A 75 17.07 -17.94 33.63
CA ALA A 75 15.69 -17.98 33.19
C ALA A 75 14.76 -18.62 34.23
N HIS A 76 13.60 -17.99 34.45
CA HIS A 76 12.45 -18.63 35.05
C HIS A 76 12.03 -19.85 34.21
N ALA A 77 12.37 -21.05 34.67
CA ALA A 77 11.78 -22.30 34.22
C ALA A 77 10.96 -22.90 35.37
N TYR A 78 9.70 -23.18 35.10
CA TYR A 78 8.77 -23.83 36.01
C TYR A 78 9.17 -25.30 36.26
N ALA A 79 9.23 -25.68 37.55
CA ALA A 79 8.96 -26.97 38.19
C ALA A 79 9.59 -28.28 37.64
N HIS A 80 10.43 -28.95 38.44
CA HIS A 80 10.07 -30.06 39.35
C HIS A 80 11.31 -30.54 40.14
N ASP A 81 11.14 -30.76 41.46
CA ASP A 81 12.06 -31.45 42.40
C ASP A 81 12.20 -32.96 42.05
N PRO A 82 13.13 -33.79 42.60
CA PRO A 82 14.02 -33.55 43.74
C PRO A 82 15.47 -34.12 43.71
N ALA A 83 16.23 -33.72 44.74
CA ALA A 83 17.27 -34.48 45.46
C ALA A 83 18.57 -34.94 44.74
N ALA A 84 19.72 -34.35 45.13
CA ALA A 84 20.78 -35.00 45.94
C ALA A 84 22.15 -34.30 45.83
N ALA A 85 22.65 -33.84 46.98
CA ALA A 85 24.03 -33.82 47.47
C ALA A 85 25.24 -33.57 46.54
N GLY A 86 26.07 -32.60 46.94
CA GLY A 86 27.52 -32.83 47.04
C GLY A 86 28.48 -31.75 46.51
N ALA A 87 29.18 -31.11 47.45
CA ALA A 87 30.59 -30.67 47.37
C ALA A 87 30.99 -29.33 46.67
N VAL A 88 31.54 -28.45 47.52
CA VAL A 88 32.42 -27.27 47.30
C VAL A 88 33.87 -27.72 47.00
N PRO A 89 34.73 -26.91 46.32
CA PRO A 89 35.53 -25.82 46.94
C PRO A 89 35.69 -24.55 46.03
N ALA A 90 35.74 -23.30 46.51
CA ALA A 90 36.75 -22.54 47.30
C ALA A 90 37.95 -21.95 46.50
N TYR A 91 37.92 -20.63 46.23
CA TYR A 91 39.06 -19.67 46.18
C TYR A 91 38.49 -18.24 45.98
N ALA A 92 38.39 -17.37 46.99
CA ALA A 92 39.37 -16.39 47.49
C ALA A 92 39.73 -15.23 46.53
N GLY A 93 39.35 -13.99 46.87
CA GLY A 93 39.95 -12.76 46.32
C GLY A 93 39.10 -11.47 46.34
N ALA A 94 39.21 -10.70 47.43
CA ALA A 94 39.12 -9.21 47.57
C ALA A 94 37.93 -8.43 46.92
N ALA A 95 36.97 -7.86 47.66
CA ALA A 95 36.99 -6.75 48.65
C ALA A 95 36.64 -5.36 48.08
N THR A 96 35.55 -4.79 48.63
CA THR A 96 35.25 -3.35 48.87
C THR A 96 35.02 -2.43 47.64
N TYR A 97 33.99 -1.57 47.54
CA TYR A 97 33.14 -0.81 48.48
C TYR A 97 31.84 -0.43 47.71
N GLU A 98 30.65 -0.72 48.23
CA GLU A 98 29.78 0.16 49.04
C GLU A 98 28.72 0.92 48.21
N ARG A 99 27.47 0.51 48.44
CA ARG A 99 26.20 1.02 47.90
C ARG A 99 25.60 1.95 48.94
N LEU A 100 25.14 3.14 48.56
CA LEU A 100 23.98 3.78 49.22
C LEU A 100 23.09 4.54 48.22
N PRO A 101 21.78 4.66 48.52
CA PRO A 101 20.71 4.89 47.56
C PRO A 101 20.18 6.34 47.59
N SER A 102 19.65 6.84 46.47
CA SER A 102 18.79 8.03 46.49
C SER A 102 17.62 7.85 45.53
N GLU A 103 16.45 7.74 46.14
CA GLU A 103 15.10 7.72 45.58
C GLU A 103 14.66 9.11 45.03
N PRO A 104 13.48 9.23 44.37
CA PRO A 104 13.29 10.03 43.16
C PRO A 104 12.78 11.45 43.41
N ILE A 105 13.12 12.38 42.51
CA ILE A 105 12.47 13.69 42.43
C ILE A 105 11.31 13.59 41.43
N ASP A 106 10.08 13.69 41.94
CA ASP A 106 8.87 13.89 41.16
C ASP A 106 8.85 15.31 40.59
N VAL A 107 9.03 15.43 39.27
CA VAL A 107 8.73 16.66 38.52
C VAL A 107 7.58 16.38 37.57
N PRO A 108 6.43 17.06 37.68
CA PRO A 108 5.34 16.91 36.72
C PRO A 108 5.74 17.60 35.42
N THR A 109 6.20 16.83 34.44
CA THR A 109 6.40 17.34 33.09
C THR A 109 5.12 17.11 32.29
N THR A 110 4.43 18.21 32.00
CA THR A 110 3.33 18.29 31.05
C THR A 110 3.71 17.64 29.72
N PRO A 111 2.77 17.00 28.98
CA PRO A 111 3.11 16.34 27.73
C PRO A 111 3.52 17.40 26.70
N SER A 112 4.82 17.46 26.39
CA SER A 112 5.27 17.96 25.10
C SER A 112 4.83 16.94 24.06
N GLY A 113 3.63 17.15 23.51
CA GLY A 113 3.14 16.43 22.35
C GLY A 113 4.17 16.59 21.24
N THR A 114 4.76 15.48 20.81
CA THR A 114 5.48 15.44 19.54
C THR A 114 4.50 15.87 18.45
N ALA A 115 4.93 16.82 17.63
CA ALA A 115 4.20 17.23 16.44
C ALA A 115 3.82 15.98 15.63
N ASP A 116 2.55 15.88 15.27
CA ASP A 116 2.02 14.80 14.45
C ASP A 116 2.69 14.85 13.06
N ASP A 117 3.70 14.01 12.86
CA ASP A 117 4.41 13.81 11.58
C ASP A 117 3.52 13.25 10.46
N ARG A 118 2.22 13.06 10.71
CA ARG A 118 1.23 12.78 9.66
C ARG A 118 0.79 14.02 8.90
N ALA A 119 1.16 15.23 9.35
CA ALA A 119 0.90 16.48 8.64
C ALA A 119 1.83 16.71 7.42
N SER A 120 2.85 15.88 7.22
CA SER A 120 3.88 16.08 6.17
C SER A 120 3.75 15.13 4.97
N GLY A 121 2.63 14.42 4.82
CA GLY A 121 2.34 13.57 3.65
C GLY A 121 1.68 14.33 2.48
N PRO A 122 1.80 13.84 1.23
CA PRO A 122 1.36 14.53 0.01
C PRO A 122 -0.17 14.77 -0.12
N TRP A 123 -0.97 14.29 0.84
CA TRP A 123 -2.43 14.48 0.89
C TRP A 123 -2.88 15.52 1.93
N GLY A 124 -1.96 16.11 2.70
CA GLY A 124 -2.26 17.10 3.75
C GLY A 124 -2.86 18.42 3.23
N LEU A 125 -2.58 18.77 1.96
CA LEU A 125 -3.15 19.96 1.31
C LEU A 125 -4.60 19.74 0.84
N GLY A 126 -4.98 18.51 0.48
CA GLY A 126 -6.32 18.19 -0.01
C GLY A 126 -7.39 18.21 1.10
N HIS A 127 -7.05 17.71 2.29
CA HIS A 127 -7.97 17.69 3.44
C HIS A 127 -8.24 19.08 4.04
N ARG A 128 -7.32 20.03 3.86
CA ARG A 128 -7.46 21.40 4.36
C ARG A 128 -8.41 22.25 3.49
N PHE A 129 -8.63 21.87 2.23
CA PHE A 129 -9.50 22.57 1.28
C PHE A 129 -10.98 22.15 1.36
N PHE A 130 -11.28 20.94 1.85
CA PHE A 130 -12.63 20.37 1.86
C PHE A 130 -13.34 20.36 3.24
N GLY A 131 -12.83 21.08 4.23
CA GLY A 131 -13.62 21.49 5.40
C GLY A 131 -14.21 20.37 6.28
N THR A 132 -13.60 19.18 6.32
CA THR A 132 -14.01 18.13 7.26
C THR A 132 -12.99 18.03 8.41
N LEU A 133 -13.23 18.77 9.49
CA LEU A 133 -12.59 18.48 10.78
C LEU A 133 -13.33 17.30 11.43
N PRO A 134 -12.67 16.22 11.84
CA PRO A 134 -13.16 15.42 12.94
C PRO A 134 -12.88 16.20 14.22
N THR A 135 -13.92 16.79 14.79
CA THR A 135 -13.97 17.00 16.23
C THR A 135 -13.99 15.61 16.86
N ASP A 136 -13.02 15.32 17.71
CA ASP A 136 -13.31 14.90 19.09
C ASP A 136 -12.03 14.46 19.80
N GLY A 137 -11.73 15.21 20.86
CA GLY A 137 -10.77 14.84 21.87
C GLY A 137 -11.38 13.85 22.87
N ILE A 138 -10.49 13.02 23.41
CA ILE A 138 -10.54 12.42 24.75
C ILE A 138 -11.86 11.74 25.11
N GLU A 139 -11.98 10.46 24.74
CA GLU A 139 -12.66 9.49 25.58
C GLU A 139 -11.90 8.16 25.63
N GLY A 140 -11.51 7.78 26.85
CA GLY A 140 -11.60 6.41 27.31
C GLY A 140 -10.69 5.37 26.68
N VAL A 141 -9.61 5.07 27.41
CA VAL A 141 -9.02 3.73 27.48
C VAL A 141 -10.13 2.67 27.68
N ALA A 142 -10.59 2.06 26.61
CA ALA A 142 -11.49 0.90 26.65
C ALA A 142 -11.07 -0.15 25.61
N ARG A 143 -10.17 -1.04 26.05
CA ARG A 143 -9.98 -2.43 25.60
C ARG A 143 -10.46 -2.78 24.17
N ASN A 144 -9.69 -2.43 23.13
CA ASN A 144 -9.86 -3.06 21.81
C ASN A 144 -9.11 -4.40 21.70
N ARG A 145 -9.42 -5.34 22.59
CA ARG A 145 -9.10 -6.78 22.40
C ARG A 145 -10.24 -7.44 21.60
N SER A 146 -10.53 -6.92 20.41
CA SER A 146 -11.34 -7.68 19.45
C SER A 146 -10.47 -8.75 18.80
N SER A 147 -10.88 -10.02 18.96
CA SER A 147 -10.23 -11.16 18.31
C SER A 147 -10.14 -10.92 16.80
N LYS A 148 -9.07 -11.42 16.16
CA LYS A 148 -8.82 -11.25 14.71
C LYS A 148 -10.05 -11.62 13.87
N GLY A 149 -10.83 -12.62 14.31
CA GLY A 149 -12.09 -13.01 13.67
C GLY A 149 -13.19 -11.95 13.72
N THR A 150 -13.38 -11.27 14.85
CA THR A 150 -14.40 -10.22 15.00
C THR A 150 -14.09 -8.98 14.15
N ARG A 151 -12.81 -8.65 13.98
CA ARG A 151 -12.40 -7.56 13.07
C ARG A 151 -12.68 -7.89 11.62
N LEU A 152 -12.41 -9.13 11.21
CA LEU A 152 -12.69 -9.58 9.85
C LEU A 152 -14.20 -9.55 9.55
N VAL A 153 -15.04 -10.04 10.48
CA VAL A 153 -16.50 -9.99 10.33
C VAL A 153 -17.01 -8.54 10.26
N LYS A 154 -16.50 -7.63 11.10
CA LYS A 154 -16.86 -6.21 11.05
C LYS A 154 -16.41 -5.53 9.76
N LEU A 155 -15.23 -5.87 9.25
CA LEU A 155 -14.70 -5.29 8.02
C LEU A 155 -15.47 -5.79 6.80
N ILE A 156 -15.75 -7.10 6.73
CA ILE A 156 -16.62 -7.68 5.70
C ILE A 156 -18.02 -7.05 5.77
N GLY A 157 -18.60 -6.94 6.97
CA GLY A 157 -19.89 -6.29 7.17
C GLY A 157 -19.91 -4.83 6.69
N LEU A 158 -18.88 -4.05 6.99
CA LEU A 158 -18.74 -2.67 6.51
C LEU A 158 -18.64 -2.62 4.98
N THR A 159 -17.84 -3.47 4.35
CA THR A 159 -17.71 -3.52 2.89
C THR A 159 -19.03 -3.88 2.20
N VAL A 160 -19.78 -4.83 2.76
CA VAL A 160 -21.10 -5.22 2.26
C VAL A 160 -22.09 -4.07 2.42
N MET A 161 -22.09 -3.38 3.55
CA MET A 161 -22.94 -2.21 3.77
C MET A 161 -22.64 -1.07 2.79
N ILE A 162 -21.36 -0.80 2.52
CA ILE A 162 -20.95 0.22 1.52
C ILE A 162 -21.39 -0.21 0.11
N ALA A 163 -21.26 -1.49 -0.24
CA ALA A 163 -21.74 -2.02 -1.53
C ALA A 163 -23.25 -1.88 -1.69
N ILE A 164 -24.04 -2.20 -0.65
CA ILE A 164 -25.49 -2.05 -0.66
C ILE A 164 -25.88 -0.56 -0.77
N ALA A 165 -25.23 0.32 0.00
CA ALA A 165 -25.49 1.75 -0.03
C ALA A 165 -25.17 2.36 -1.40
N SER A 166 -24.03 1.98 -2.01
CA SER A 166 -23.67 2.44 -3.36
C SER A 166 -24.65 1.93 -4.42
N MET A 167 -25.08 0.68 -4.36
CA MET A 167 -26.11 0.13 -5.24
C MET A 167 -27.45 0.89 -5.11
N ALA A 168 -27.85 1.24 -3.90
CA ALA A 168 -29.07 2.02 -3.63
C ALA A 168 -28.99 3.44 -4.22
N VAL A 169 -27.84 4.11 -4.08
CA VAL A 169 -27.62 5.45 -4.66
C VAL A 169 -27.71 5.41 -6.18
N VAL A 170 -27.11 4.41 -6.84
CA VAL A 170 -27.21 4.24 -8.30
C VAL A 170 -28.66 4.03 -8.72
N ASN A 171 -29.42 3.21 -7.99
CA ASN A 171 -30.83 2.94 -8.29
C ASN A 171 -31.71 4.20 -8.12
N ILE A 172 -31.47 5.00 -7.07
CA ILE A 172 -32.16 6.28 -6.86
C ILE A 172 -31.82 7.28 -7.98
N ALA A 173 -30.56 7.36 -8.40
CA ALA A 173 -30.15 8.24 -9.50
C ALA A 173 -30.81 7.84 -10.83
N MET A 174 -30.91 6.54 -11.12
CA MET A 174 -31.58 6.02 -12.31
C MET A 174 -33.09 6.28 -12.29
N THR A 175 -33.76 6.09 -11.14
CA THR A 175 -35.20 6.36 -11.01
C THR A 175 -35.50 7.86 -11.13
N LEU A 176 -34.69 8.73 -10.50
CA LEU A 176 -34.82 10.18 -10.63
C LEU A 176 -34.62 10.65 -12.08
N THR A 177 -33.63 10.09 -12.79
CA THR A 177 -33.38 10.41 -14.20
C THR A 177 -34.55 9.98 -15.09
N SER A 178 -35.17 8.84 -14.79
CA SER A 178 -36.38 8.36 -15.49
C SER A 178 -37.57 9.30 -15.28
N LEU A 179 -37.84 9.71 -14.03
CA LEU A 179 -38.94 10.61 -13.70
C LEU A 179 -38.76 11.99 -14.34
N LEU A 180 -37.54 12.53 -14.35
CA LEU A 180 -37.23 13.79 -15.02
C LEU A 180 -37.42 13.69 -16.54
N ARG A 181 -37.10 12.55 -17.16
CA ARG A 181 -37.31 12.33 -18.59
C ARG A 181 -38.80 12.27 -18.93
N VAL A 182 -39.60 11.54 -18.13
CA VAL A 182 -41.06 11.43 -18.31
C VAL A 182 -41.75 12.79 -18.13
N ASN A 183 -41.36 13.57 -17.13
CA ASN A 183 -41.97 14.88 -16.89
C ASN A 183 -41.59 15.89 -17.99
N ARG A 184 -40.37 15.78 -18.54
CA ARG A 184 -39.91 16.59 -19.68
C ARG A 184 -40.65 16.25 -20.98
N THR A 185 -41.11 15.02 -21.15
CA THR A 185 -41.99 14.63 -22.27
C THR A 185 -43.44 15.07 -22.07
N ALA A 186 -43.90 15.19 -20.82
CA ALA A 186 -45.25 15.69 -20.51
C ALA A 186 -45.38 17.23 -20.63
N ALA A 187 -44.28 17.96 -20.44
CA ALA A 187 -44.26 19.43 -20.51
C ALA A 187 -44.06 20.01 -21.93
N ALA A 188 -44.07 19.18 -22.98
CA ALA A 188 -44.02 19.68 -24.36
C ALA A 188 -45.42 20.19 -24.78
N PRO A 189 -45.57 21.42 -25.28
CA PRO A 189 -46.87 21.96 -25.67
C PRO A 189 -47.44 21.19 -26.87
N LEU A 190 -48.73 20.87 -26.77
CA LEU A 190 -49.55 20.18 -27.77
C LEU A 190 -49.46 20.86 -29.14
N SER A 191 -48.76 20.25 -30.07
CA SER A 191 -49.04 20.41 -31.50
C SER A 191 -48.61 19.20 -32.29
N SER A 192 -49.45 18.87 -33.27
CA SER A 192 -49.35 17.82 -34.28
C SER A 192 -49.87 16.44 -33.88
N ALA A 193 -51.17 16.28 -34.17
CA ALA A 193 -51.76 15.17 -34.91
C ALA A 193 -50.87 13.93 -35.12
N ALA A 194 -51.38 12.79 -34.66
CA ALA A 194 -51.01 11.49 -35.21
C ALA A 194 -51.24 11.48 -36.72
N PRO A 195 -50.30 10.92 -37.47
CA PRO A 195 -50.69 9.77 -38.26
C PRO A 195 -49.69 8.63 -38.16
N ALA A 196 -50.23 7.42 -38.34
CA ALA A 196 -49.59 6.25 -38.92
C ALA A 196 -48.21 5.86 -38.38
N VAL A 197 -48.18 4.76 -37.64
CA VAL A 197 -46.98 3.93 -37.40
C VAL A 197 -46.22 3.73 -38.72
N PRO A 198 -44.99 4.27 -38.88
CA PRO A 198 -44.09 3.82 -39.91
C PRO A 198 -43.10 2.85 -39.27
N ASN A 199 -42.49 2.02 -40.09
CA ASN A 199 -41.50 1.00 -39.78
C ASN A 199 -40.16 1.58 -39.24
N GLY A 200 -40.18 2.68 -38.48
CA GLY A 200 -39.05 3.55 -38.11
C GLY A 200 -38.39 3.25 -36.75
N GLY A 201 -38.99 2.43 -35.89
CA GLY A 201 -38.48 2.16 -34.53
C GLY A 201 -37.15 1.40 -34.50
N LYS A 202 -36.83 0.59 -35.52
CA LYS A 202 -35.56 -0.14 -35.59
C LYS A 202 -34.40 0.76 -36.04
N HIS A 203 -34.63 1.64 -37.01
CA HIS A 203 -33.61 2.56 -37.50
C HIS A 203 -33.30 3.68 -36.51
N THR A 204 -34.28 4.14 -35.72
CA THR A 204 -34.03 5.11 -34.63
C THR A 204 -33.15 4.50 -33.54
N MET A 205 -33.43 3.26 -33.11
CA MET A 205 -32.59 2.56 -32.14
C MET A 205 -31.18 2.24 -32.66
N LEU A 206 -31.01 1.91 -33.94
CA LEU A 206 -29.68 1.71 -34.53
C LEU A 206 -28.85 3.01 -34.55
N LYS A 207 -29.49 4.16 -34.85
CA LYS A 207 -28.84 5.47 -34.79
C LYS A 207 -28.44 5.84 -33.35
N GLU A 208 -29.27 5.52 -32.37
CA GLU A 208 -28.97 5.77 -30.96
C GLU A 208 -27.79 4.91 -30.47
N ARG A 209 -27.76 3.61 -30.81
CA ARG A 209 -26.63 2.71 -30.53
C ARG A 209 -25.34 3.21 -31.17
N ARG A 210 -25.39 3.62 -32.44
CA ARG A 210 -24.24 4.21 -33.14
C ARG A 210 -23.74 5.46 -32.43
N ARG A 211 -24.63 6.39 -32.06
CA ARG A 211 -24.24 7.61 -31.34
C ARG A 211 -23.57 7.29 -30.00
N ALA A 212 -24.05 6.27 -29.29
CA ALA A 212 -23.42 5.81 -28.05
C ALA A 212 -22.02 5.23 -28.29
N THR A 213 -21.86 4.40 -29.33
CA THR A 213 -20.55 3.86 -29.73
C THR A 213 -19.59 4.97 -30.15
N ASP A 214 -20.05 5.98 -30.88
CA ASP A 214 -19.24 7.12 -31.32
C ASP A 214 -18.75 7.95 -30.12
N ALA A 215 -19.62 8.16 -29.12
CA ALA A 215 -19.25 8.84 -27.89
C ALA A 215 -18.19 8.06 -27.10
N VAL A 216 -18.40 6.75 -26.89
CA VAL A 216 -17.41 5.89 -26.21
C VAL A 216 -16.08 5.85 -26.97
N THR A 217 -16.13 5.77 -28.29
CA THR A 217 -14.93 5.76 -29.15
C THR A 217 -14.15 7.07 -29.00
N ALA A 218 -14.84 8.21 -29.05
CA ALA A 218 -14.21 9.52 -28.88
C ALA A 218 -13.52 9.66 -27.52
N ASP A 219 -14.14 9.17 -26.45
CA ASP A 219 -13.56 9.24 -25.10
C ASP A 219 -12.43 8.22 -24.92
N PHE A 220 -12.53 7.04 -25.52
CA PHE A 220 -11.48 6.03 -25.53
C PHE A 220 -10.20 6.56 -26.20
N LEU A 221 -10.31 7.16 -27.38
CA LEU A 221 -9.16 7.73 -28.11
C LEU A 221 -8.49 8.87 -27.35
N LYS A 222 -9.26 9.71 -26.64
CA LYS A 222 -8.70 10.74 -25.76
C LYS A 222 -7.93 10.13 -24.61
N ALA A 223 -8.47 9.08 -23.97
CA ALA A 223 -7.82 8.39 -22.87
C ALA A 223 -6.52 7.70 -23.33
N GLU A 224 -6.56 7.06 -24.50
CA GLU A 224 -5.42 6.43 -25.16
C GLU A 224 -4.29 7.44 -25.43
N ALA A 225 -4.61 8.56 -26.08
CA ALA A 225 -3.65 9.62 -26.36
C ALA A 225 -3.06 10.23 -25.08
N ALA A 226 -3.87 10.37 -24.02
CA ALA A 226 -3.40 10.89 -22.73
C ALA A 226 -2.41 9.92 -22.06
N VAL A 227 -2.64 8.61 -22.14
CA VAL A 227 -1.73 7.58 -21.62
C VAL A 227 -0.42 7.58 -22.40
N ASP A 228 -0.47 7.69 -23.72
CA ASP A 228 0.73 7.75 -24.57
C ASP A 228 1.56 9.02 -24.26
N ALA A 229 0.91 10.18 -24.10
CA ALA A 229 1.56 11.40 -23.67
C ALA A 229 2.19 11.27 -22.27
N ALA A 230 1.49 10.62 -21.33
CA ALA A 230 2.02 10.37 -19.99
C ALA A 230 3.26 9.46 -20.02
N ALA A 231 3.29 8.46 -20.89
CA ALA A 231 4.45 7.57 -21.06
C ALA A 231 5.67 8.35 -21.56
N GLN A 232 5.48 9.23 -22.55
CA GLN A 232 6.55 10.09 -23.09
C GLN A 232 7.10 11.04 -22.03
N LEU A 233 6.21 11.68 -21.25
CA LEU A 233 6.61 12.59 -20.16
C LEU A 233 7.37 11.85 -19.05
N ALA A 234 6.93 10.66 -18.68
CA ALA A 234 7.61 9.84 -17.68
C ALA A 234 9.03 9.43 -18.13
N ALA A 235 9.19 8.99 -19.38
CA ALA A 235 10.49 8.68 -19.96
C ALA A 235 11.42 9.92 -20.01
N THR A 236 10.87 11.07 -20.40
CA THR A 236 11.60 12.34 -20.44
C THR A 236 12.05 12.77 -19.04
N CYS A 237 11.20 12.56 -18.03
CA CYS A 237 11.53 12.84 -16.63
C CYS A 237 12.73 12.02 -16.15
N VAL A 238 12.75 10.70 -16.41
CA VAL A 238 13.87 9.83 -16.05
C VAL A 238 15.17 10.31 -16.71
N SER A 239 15.13 10.60 -18.01
CA SER A 239 16.28 11.12 -18.76
C SER A 239 16.79 12.44 -18.17
N THR A 240 15.87 13.37 -17.89
CA THR A 240 16.21 14.68 -17.32
C THR A 240 16.83 14.53 -15.94
N LEU A 241 16.29 13.68 -15.06
CA LEU A 241 16.86 13.44 -13.74
C LEU A 241 18.30 12.91 -13.81
N LEU A 242 18.59 12.01 -14.74
CA LEU A 242 19.94 11.49 -14.95
C LEU A 242 20.89 12.55 -15.50
N GLN A 243 20.45 13.33 -16.49
CA GLN A 243 21.24 14.42 -17.07
C GLN A 243 21.54 15.52 -16.04
N GLN A 244 20.54 15.94 -15.26
CA GLN A 244 20.72 16.96 -14.23
C GLN A 244 21.60 16.48 -13.09
N ARG A 245 21.57 15.18 -12.74
CA ARG A 245 22.50 14.60 -11.77
C ARG A 245 23.95 14.76 -12.21
N VAL A 246 24.24 14.43 -13.48
CA VAL A 246 25.58 14.57 -14.06
C VAL A 246 25.98 16.04 -14.14
N ALA A 247 25.09 16.91 -14.62
CA ALA A 247 25.35 18.35 -14.73
C ALA A 247 25.65 19.02 -13.38
N ALA A 248 25.03 18.53 -12.31
CA ALA A 248 25.24 19.03 -10.95
C ALA A 248 26.41 18.34 -10.20
N ASN A 249 27.17 17.46 -10.85
CA ASN A 249 28.25 16.66 -10.23
C ASN A 249 27.80 15.91 -8.96
N LEU A 250 26.56 15.40 -8.95
CA LEU A 250 26.02 14.69 -7.80
C LEU A 250 26.42 13.21 -7.81
N PRO A 251 26.64 12.60 -6.64
CA PRO A 251 26.86 11.16 -6.52
C PRO A 251 25.75 10.34 -7.18
N VAL A 252 26.11 9.16 -7.70
CA VAL A 252 25.16 8.23 -8.34
C VAL A 252 24.04 7.80 -7.38
N SER A 253 24.31 7.77 -6.07
CA SER A 253 23.33 7.43 -5.04
C SER A 253 22.24 8.50 -4.83
N THR A 254 22.47 9.75 -5.24
CA THR A 254 21.55 10.86 -4.95
C THR A 254 20.27 10.76 -5.78
N GLY A 255 19.14 10.46 -5.15
CA GLY A 255 17.84 10.40 -5.84
C GLY A 255 17.58 9.08 -6.58
N THR A 256 18.28 8.01 -6.22
CA THR A 256 18.02 6.64 -6.75
C THR A 256 16.60 6.17 -6.44
N ALA A 257 16.10 6.44 -5.22
CA ALA A 257 14.73 6.12 -4.84
C ALA A 257 13.69 6.82 -5.74
N ALA A 258 13.89 8.10 -6.05
CA ALA A 258 13.03 8.84 -6.96
C ALA A 258 13.08 8.27 -8.39
N LEU A 259 14.27 7.97 -8.91
CA LEU A 259 14.41 7.31 -10.22
C LEU A 259 13.69 5.96 -10.27
N GLN A 260 13.79 5.17 -9.20
CA GLN A 260 13.11 3.89 -9.11
C GLN A 260 11.58 4.07 -9.16
N MET A 261 11.04 5.00 -8.39
CA MET A 261 9.59 5.30 -8.40
C MET A 261 9.10 5.78 -9.76
N VAL A 262 9.87 6.64 -10.45
CA VAL A 262 9.49 7.13 -11.80
C VAL A 262 9.60 6.00 -12.84
N ALA A 263 10.58 5.10 -12.71
CA ALA A 263 10.70 3.93 -13.56
C ALA A 263 9.52 2.95 -13.35
N GLU A 264 9.13 2.68 -12.10
CA GLU A 264 7.96 1.87 -11.76
C GLU A 264 6.68 2.49 -12.33
N ALA A 265 6.48 3.80 -12.16
CA ALA A 265 5.35 4.52 -12.74
C ALA A 265 5.33 4.42 -14.29
N SER A 266 6.50 4.50 -14.94
CA SER A 266 6.61 4.34 -16.40
C SER A 266 6.17 2.94 -16.84
N MET A 267 6.54 1.90 -16.10
CA MET A 267 6.08 0.53 -16.37
C MET A 267 4.57 0.39 -16.20
N ASP A 268 3.98 1.02 -15.19
CA ASP A 268 2.54 0.95 -14.96
C ASP A 268 1.73 1.69 -16.05
N ILE A 269 2.27 2.78 -16.60
CA ILE A 269 1.67 3.45 -17.78
C ILE A 269 1.73 2.53 -19.00
N ILE A 270 2.84 1.82 -19.23
CA ILE A 270 2.95 0.84 -20.34
C ILE A 270 1.94 -0.29 -20.16
N LYS A 271 1.77 -0.81 -18.94
CA LYS A 271 0.72 -1.82 -18.64
C LYS A 271 -0.68 -1.26 -18.86
N ALA A 272 -0.92 0.01 -18.52
CA ALA A 272 -2.20 0.65 -18.82
C ALA A 272 -2.45 0.66 -20.33
N ARG A 273 -1.44 1.02 -21.14
CA ARG A 273 -1.52 1.00 -22.60
C ARG A 273 -1.86 -0.38 -23.18
N GLN A 274 -1.22 -1.43 -22.67
CA GLN A 274 -1.54 -2.82 -23.05
C GLN A 274 -3.01 -3.16 -22.80
N ARG A 275 -3.56 -2.74 -21.65
CA ARG A 275 -4.98 -2.92 -21.34
C ARG A 275 -5.90 -2.15 -22.28
N PHE A 276 -5.50 -0.98 -22.78
CA PHE A 276 -6.24 -0.30 -23.84
C PHE A 276 -6.25 -1.11 -25.14
N VAL A 277 -5.12 -1.70 -25.54
CA VAL A 277 -5.07 -2.57 -26.74
C VAL A 277 -5.97 -3.80 -26.58
N GLU A 278 -5.92 -4.46 -25.42
CA GLU A 278 -6.82 -5.57 -25.10
C GLU A 278 -8.29 -5.13 -25.12
N ALA A 279 -8.61 -3.99 -24.50
CA ALA A 279 -9.95 -3.42 -24.52
C ALA A 279 -10.44 -3.13 -25.94
N HIS A 280 -9.56 -2.69 -26.85
CA HIS A 280 -9.91 -2.47 -28.26
C HIS A 280 -10.40 -3.78 -28.91
N SER A 281 -9.70 -4.90 -28.69
CA SER A 281 -10.12 -6.21 -29.19
C SER A 281 -11.48 -6.65 -28.62
N ALA A 282 -11.69 -6.49 -27.31
CA ALA A 282 -12.96 -6.84 -26.67
C ALA A 282 -14.14 -5.98 -27.16
N LEU A 283 -13.90 -4.69 -27.48
CA LEU A 283 -14.93 -3.80 -28.00
C LEU A 283 -15.40 -4.18 -29.42
N ILE A 284 -14.60 -4.92 -30.18
CA ILE A 284 -15.01 -5.48 -31.49
C ILE A 284 -16.13 -6.50 -31.29
N GLU A 285 -16.03 -7.36 -30.27
CA GLU A 285 -17.07 -8.34 -29.94
C GLU A 285 -18.36 -7.64 -29.50
N VAL A 286 -18.26 -6.66 -28.60
CA VAL A 286 -19.41 -5.86 -28.15
C VAL A 286 -20.13 -5.19 -29.33
N ARG A 287 -19.39 -4.73 -30.35
CA ARG A 287 -19.97 -4.13 -31.56
C ARG A 287 -20.83 -5.14 -32.36
N ARG A 288 -20.39 -6.40 -32.44
CA ARG A 288 -21.18 -7.48 -33.06
C ARG A 288 -22.47 -7.71 -32.28
N ASP A 289 -22.38 -7.75 -30.96
CA ASP A 289 -23.53 -8.02 -30.07
C ASP A 289 -24.61 -6.92 -30.12
N ILE A 290 -24.21 -5.65 -30.24
CA ILE A 290 -25.16 -4.54 -30.35
C ILE A 290 -25.77 -4.37 -31.76
N GLY A 291 -25.42 -5.24 -32.70
CA GLY A 291 -25.96 -5.25 -34.06
C GLY A 291 -25.35 -4.20 -34.99
N LEU A 292 -24.16 -3.68 -34.66
CA LEU A 292 -23.43 -2.70 -35.49
C LEU A 292 -22.37 -3.34 -36.38
N GLY A 293 -22.02 -4.61 -36.16
CA GLY A 293 -20.93 -5.30 -36.85
C GLY A 293 -21.06 -5.48 -38.37
N GLN A 294 -22.26 -5.33 -38.96
CA GLN A 294 -22.51 -5.47 -40.41
C GLN A 294 -22.50 -4.13 -41.17
N PHE A 295 -22.68 -3.00 -40.47
CA PHE A 295 -22.95 -1.68 -41.10
C PHE A 295 -22.04 -0.55 -40.60
N TYR A 296 -21.26 -0.78 -39.54
CA TYR A 296 -20.45 0.27 -38.92
C TYR A 296 -19.07 -0.26 -38.51
N GLY A 297 -18.09 -0.05 -39.39
CA GLY A 297 -16.68 -0.33 -39.12
C GLY A 297 -15.90 0.97 -38.85
N TYR A 298 -15.77 1.37 -37.58
CA TYR A 298 -14.66 2.28 -37.22
C TYR A 298 -13.38 1.46 -37.21
N GLY A 299 -12.40 1.83 -38.05
CA GLY A 299 -11.12 1.14 -38.22
C GLY A 299 -11.02 0.16 -39.41
N ASP A 300 -12.10 -0.09 -40.15
CA ASP A 300 -12.13 -1.11 -41.22
C ASP A 300 -11.63 -0.59 -42.60
N VAL A 301 -10.97 0.58 -42.61
CA VAL A 301 -10.26 1.09 -43.80
C VAL A 301 -8.80 0.64 -43.85
N SER A 302 -8.34 -0.02 -42.79
CA SER A 302 -7.00 -0.59 -42.69
C SER A 302 -7.09 -1.90 -41.92
N GLU A 303 -6.68 -2.99 -42.57
CA GLU A 303 -6.57 -4.32 -41.99
C GLU A 303 -5.83 -4.23 -40.64
N CYS A 304 -6.44 -4.77 -39.59
CA CYS A 304 -5.72 -4.97 -38.33
C CYS A 304 -4.55 -5.91 -38.66
N PRO A 305 -3.28 -5.51 -38.45
CA PRO A 305 -2.16 -6.37 -38.80
C PRO A 305 -2.34 -7.69 -38.04
N PRO A 306 -2.18 -8.83 -38.73
CA PRO A 306 -2.32 -10.12 -38.08
C PRO A 306 -1.43 -10.15 -36.84
N ASN A 307 -1.91 -10.76 -35.77
CA ASN A 307 -1.12 -11.00 -34.56
C ASN A 307 -0.02 -12.03 -34.85
N GLU A 308 0.98 -11.67 -35.65
CA GLU A 308 2.16 -12.49 -35.98
C GLU A 308 3.12 -12.65 -34.78
N GLY A 309 2.59 -12.63 -33.55
CA GLY A 309 3.25 -13.11 -32.33
C GLY A 309 3.02 -14.61 -32.07
N ALA A 310 2.11 -15.26 -32.79
CA ALA A 310 2.07 -16.72 -32.85
C ALA A 310 3.19 -17.17 -33.80
N LEU A 311 4.36 -17.49 -33.23
CA LEU A 311 5.50 -18.14 -33.86
C LEU A 311 5.03 -19.14 -34.93
N ARG A 312 5.02 -18.71 -36.18
CA ARG A 312 4.96 -19.62 -37.33
C ARG A 312 6.40 -20.05 -37.59
N ASP A 313 6.63 -21.35 -37.47
CA ASP A 313 7.91 -22.00 -37.79
C ASP A 313 8.51 -21.39 -39.06
N ALA A 314 9.68 -20.78 -38.90
CA ALA A 314 10.39 -20.10 -39.97
C ALA A 314 10.69 -21.10 -41.11
N PRO A 315 10.43 -20.74 -42.39
CA PRO A 315 10.96 -21.51 -43.50
C PRO A 315 12.50 -21.38 -43.52
N ARG A 316 13.16 -22.53 -43.57
CA ARG A 316 14.63 -22.67 -43.66
C ARG A 316 15.16 -21.80 -44.80
N LEU A 317 16.06 -20.88 -44.48
CA LEU A 317 16.81 -20.09 -45.45
C LEU A 317 17.68 -21.05 -46.29
N SER A 318 17.41 -21.10 -47.60
CA SER A 318 18.31 -21.70 -48.59
C SER A 318 19.49 -20.75 -48.81
N ALA A 319 20.70 -21.21 -48.53
CA ALA A 319 21.92 -20.53 -48.92
C ALA A 319 21.96 -20.41 -50.46
N VAL A 320 22.33 -19.22 -50.96
CA VAL A 320 22.73 -19.02 -52.36
C VAL A 320 24.25 -19.03 -52.39
N ALA A 321 24.77 -19.91 -53.26
CA ALA A 321 26.18 -20.13 -53.54
C ALA A 321 26.83 -18.97 -54.29
#